data_AF-A0A0D3FA26-F1
#
_entry.id   AF-A0A0D3FA26-F1
#
_cell.length_a   1.000
_cell.length_b   1.000
_cell.length_c   1.000
_cell.angle_alpha   90.00
_cell.angle_beta   90.00
_cell.angle_gamma   90.00
#
_symmetry.space_group_name_H-M   'P 1'
#
loop_
_entity.id
_entity.type
_entity.pdbx_description
1 polymer ?
#
loop_
_entity_poly.entity_id
_entity_poly.type
_entity_poly.pdbx_seq_one_letter_code
_entity_poly.pdbx_strand_id
1 'polypeptide(L)'
;MGVLARDDMHIITTNGGREKLDFVFGCAYDQQGQLLASPAKTDGILGLSSAGISLPSQLANQGIISNVFGHCITRDPNGGGYMFLGDDYVPRWGMTSTPIRSAPDNLFHTEAQKVYYGDQQLSMRGASGNSVQVIFDSGSSYTYLPDEIYKNLIAAIKYAYPNFVQDSSDRTLPLCLATDFPVRYLEDVKQLFKPLNLHFGKRWFVMPRTFTILPDDYLIISDKGNVCLGFLNGKDIDHGSTVIVGDNALRGKLVVYDNQQRQIGWTNSDCTKPQTQKGFPFFL
;
A
#
# COMPACT_ATOMS: atom_id res chain seq x y z
N MET A 1 -3.68 19.45 -19.06
CA MET A 1 -5.08 19.97 -19.02
C MET A 1 -6.04 18.83 -19.33
N GLY A 2 -7.27 18.89 -18.82
CA GLY A 2 -8.30 17.89 -19.07
C GLY A 2 -9.71 18.45 -18.90
N VAL A 3 -10.72 17.65 -19.27
CA VAL A 3 -12.14 17.97 -19.11
C VAL A 3 -12.85 16.86 -18.35
N LEU A 4 -13.93 17.20 -17.63
CA LEU A 4 -14.84 16.18 -17.15
C LEU A 4 -15.71 15.71 -18.32
N ALA A 5 -15.77 14.41 -18.49
CA ALA A 5 -16.60 13.72 -19.46
C ALA A 5 -17.55 12.79 -18.73
N ARG A 6 -18.58 12.38 -19.47
CA ARG A 6 -19.61 11.47 -18.98
C ARG A 6 -19.94 10.52 -20.11
N ASP A 7 -19.89 9.22 -19.82
CA ASP A 7 -20.16 8.17 -20.80
C ASP A 7 -20.68 6.89 -20.12
N ASP A 8 -21.20 5.99 -20.94
CA ASP A 8 -21.75 4.71 -20.51
C ASP A 8 -20.65 3.75 -20.06
N MET A 9 -20.60 3.45 -18.76
CA MET A 9 -19.80 2.34 -18.24
C MET A 9 -20.70 1.12 -17.99
N HIS A 10 -20.20 -0.06 -18.33
CA HIS A 10 -20.87 -1.33 -18.05
C HIS A 10 -20.04 -2.15 -17.07
N ILE A 11 -20.68 -2.65 -16.02
CA ILE A 11 -20.03 -3.50 -15.03
C ILE A 11 -20.79 -4.82 -14.96
N ILE A 12 -20.03 -5.92 -14.85
CA ILE A 12 -20.59 -7.26 -14.65
C ILE A 12 -20.57 -7.53 -13.14
N THR A 13 -21.75 -7.79 -12.58
CA THR A 13 -21.91 -8.14 -11.18
C THR A 13 -21.55 -9.62 -10.94
N THR A 14 -21.32 -9.98 -9.68
CA THR A 14 -20.91 -11.34 -9.29
C THR A 14 -21.95 -12.41 -9.65
N ASN A 15 -23.23 -12.04 -9.77
CA ASN A 15 -24.32 -12.90 -10.23
C ASN A 15 -24.47 -12.96 -11.77
N GLY A 16 -23.55 -12.35 -12.52
CA GLY A 16 -23.58 -12.29 -14.00
C GLY A 16 -24.55 -11.24 -14.57
N GLY A 17 -25.16 -10.41 -13.72
CA GLY A 17 -25.92 -9.25 -14.15
C GLY A 17 -25.03 -8.20 -14.82
N ARG A 18 -25.63 -7.37 -15.66
CA ARG A 18 -24.95 -6.26 -16.33
C ARG A 18 -25.59 -4.97 -15.91
N GLU A 19 -24.84 -4.17 -15.16
CA GLU A 19 -25.25 -2.84 -14.75
C GLU A 19 -24.70 -1.82 -15.73
N LYS A 20 -25.53 -0.83 -16.06
CA LYS A 20 -25.16 0.31 -16.89
C LYS A 20 -25.19 1.55 -16.01
N LEU A 21 -24.07 2.27 -15.95
CA LEU A 21 -24.00 3.55 -15.26
C LEU A 21 -23.58 4.67 -16.20
N ASP A 22 -24.19 5.83 -15.98
CA ASP A 22 -23.75 7.10 -16.54
C ASP A 22 -22.55 7.61 -15.74
N PHE A 23 -21.35 7.23 -16.15
CA PHE A 23 -20.11 7.40 -15.37
C PHE A 23 -19.42 8.71 -15.72
N VAL A 24 -19.07 9.49 -14.70
CA VAL A 24 -18.31 10.73 -14.86
C VAL A 24 -16.83 10.46 -14.62
N PHE A 25 -15.96 10.89 -15.54
CA PHE A 25 -14.52 10.71 -15.45
C PHE A 25 -13.76 11.88 -16.07
N GLY A 26 -12.45 11.95 -15.82
CA GLY A 26 -11.59 12.95 -16.43
C GLY A 26 -10.99 12.45 -17.75
N CYS A 27 -11.14 13.23 -18.81
CA CYS A 27 -10.39 13.06 -20.06
C CYS A 27 -9.17 13.97 -20.03
N ALA A 28 -7.98 13.40 -20.18
CA ALA A 28 -6.72 14.15 -20.25
C ALA A 28 -6.22 14.22 -21.70
N TYR A 29 -5.69 15.39 -22.10
CA TYR A 29 -5.16 15.63 -23.45
C TYR A 29 -3.63 15.64 -23.53
N ASP A 30 -2.98 15.96 -22.41
CA ASP A 30 -1.53 16.07 -22.29
C ASP A 30 -1.14 15.42 -20.96
N GLN A 31 -1.00 14.10 -20.99
CA GLN A 31 -0.55 13.32 -19.83
C GLN A 31 0.92 13.62 -19.58
N GLN A 32 1.26 13.91 -18.32
CA GLN A 32 2.64 14.15 -17.89
C GLN A 32 2.98 13.22 -16.73
N GLY A 33 4.27 13.12 -16.38
CA GLY A 33 4.76 12.30 -15.28
C GLY A 33 5.01 10.85 -15.66
N GLN A 34 5.05 9.98 -14.65
CA GLN A 34 5.56 8.60 -14.79
C GLN A 34 4.59 7.63 -15.45
N LEU A 35 3.31 8.00 -15.61
CA LEU A 35 2.32 7.15 -16.30
C LEU A 35 2.75 6.80 -17.73
N LEU A 36 3.32 7.77 -18.47
CA LEU A 36 3.83 7.55 -19.82
C LEU A 36 5.16 6.76 -19.86
N ALA A 37 5.87 6.70 -18.73
CA ALA A 37 7.12 5.96 -18.58
C ALA A 37 6.87 4.52 -18.08
N SER A 38 5.63 4.16 -17.78
CA SER A 38 5.27 2.82 -17.34
C SER A 38 5.49 1.81 -18.48
N PRO A 39 6.07 0.62 -18.21
CA PRO A 39 6.18 -0.44 -19.20
C PRO A 39 4.81 -1.04 -19.58
N ALA A 40 3.79 -0.84 -18.74
CA ALA A 40 2.42 -1.24 -19.06
C ALA A 40 1.75 -0.19 -19.95
N LYS A 41 1.20 -0.61 -21.09
CA LYS A 41 0.35 0.25 -21.91
C LYS A 41 -0.98 0.46 -21.19
N THR A 42 -1.17 1.63 -20.60
CA THR A 42 -2.43 2.02 -19.96
C THR A 42 -2.97 3.30 -20.60
N ASP A 43 -4.29 3.37 -20.77
CA ASP A 43 -4.96 4.55 -21.34
C ASP A 43 -5.46 5.53 -20.26
N GLY A 44 -5.20 5.24 -18.98
CA GLY A 44 -5.63 6.09 -17.87
C GLY A 44 -5.43 5.50 -16.47
N ILE A 45 -6.06 6.14 -15.49
CA ILE A 45 -6.02 5.78 -14.06
C ILE A 45 -7.44 5.50 -13.58
N LEU A 46 -7.60 4.39 -12.86
CA LEU A 46 -8.83 4.10 -12.13
C LEU A 46 -8.79 4.76 -10.74
N GLY A 47 -9.55 5.84 -10.54
CA GLY A 47 -9.60 6.56 -9.27
C GLY A 47 -10.43 5.84 -8.21
N LEU A 48 -9.79 5.41 -7.11
CA LEU A 48 -10.41 4.67 -6.00
C LEU A 48 -10.45 5.46 -4.67
N SER A 49 -10.16 6.76 -4.69
CA SER A 49 -10.16 7.59 -3.48
C SER A 49 -11.55 7.72 -2.85
N SER A 50 -11.63 8.36 -1.68
CA SER A 50 -12.92 8.66 -1.02
C SER A 50 -13.72 9.81 -1.66
N ALA A 51 -13.22 10.39 -2.77
CA ALA A 51 -13.89 11.49 -3.46
C ALA A 51 -15.23 11.04 -4.07
N GLY A 52 -16.20 11.94 -4.15
CA GLY A 52 -17.52 11.63 -4.75
C GLY A 52 -17.46 11.22 -6.23
N ILE A 53 -16.39 11.62 -6.94
CA ILE A 53 -16.15 11.28 -8.35
C ILE A 53 -15.40 9.96 -8.53
N SER A 54 -14.96 9.30 -7.46
CA SER A 54 -14.28 8.00 -7.57
C SER A 54 -15.25 6.91 -8.02
N LEU A 55 -14.71 5.83 -8.58
CA LEU A 55 -15.53 4.70 -9.05
C LEU A 55 -16.39 4.10 -7.92
N PRO A 56 -15.85 3.77 -6.73
CA PRO A 56 -16.67 3.22 -5.65
C PRO A 56 -17.80 4.17 -5.22
N SER A 57 -17.53 5.47 -5.14
CA SER A 57 -18.52 6.47 -4.74
C SER A 57 -19.65 6.63 -5.76
N GLN A 58 -19.33 6.68 -7.06
CA GLN A 58 -20.35 6.80 -8.11
C GLN A 58 -21.27 5.58 -8.17
N LEU A 59 -20.71 4.38 -8.04
CA LEU A 59 -21.51 3.15 -8.00
C LEU A 59 -22.39 3.05 -6.75
N ALA A 60 -21.85 3.44 -5.59
CA ALA A 60 -22.60 3.44 -4.35
C ALA A 60 -23.74 4.47 -4.35
N ASN A 61 -23.52 5.64 -4.96
CA ASN A 61 -24.57 6.66 -5.11
C ASN A 61 -25.75 6.19 -5.99
N GLN A 62 -25.53 5.18 -6.86
CA GLN A 62 -26.58 4.55 -7.65
C GLN A 62 -27.17 3.30 -6.97
N GLY A 63 -26.71 2.96 -5.76
CA GLY A 63 -27.19 1.78 -5.01
C GLY A 63 -26.71 0.44 -5.56
N ILE A 64 -25.71 0.43 -6.45
CA ILE A 64 -25.20 -0.79 -7.09
C ILE A 64 -24.31 -1.59 -6.12
N ILE A 65 -23.53 -0.88 -5.29
CA ILE A 65 -22.63 -1.47 -4.28
C ILE A 65 -22.70 -0.70 -2.96
N SER A 66 -22.27 -1.32 -1.87
CA SER A 66 -21.78 -0.58 -0.70
C SER A 66 -20.56 0.26 -1.08
N ASN A 67 -20.36 1.44 -0.50
CA ASN A 67 -19.18 2.28 -0.77
C ASN A 67 -17.93 1.72 -0.06
N VAL A 68 -17.52 0.55 -0.54
CA VAL A 68 -16.45 -0.29 -0.02
C VAL A 68 -15.75 -0.88 -1.24
N PHE A 69 -14.44 -1.03 -1.16
CA PHE A 69 -13.69 -1.82 -2.14
C PHE A 69 -12.51 -2.47 -1.46
N GLY A 70 -11.95 -3.49 -2.09
CA GLY A 70 -10.73 -4.12 -1.64
C GLY A 70 -9.87 -4.62 -2.78
N HIS A 71 -8.58 -4.72 -2.53
CA HIS A 71 -7.62 -5.28 -3.47
C HIS A 71 -6.64 -6.22 -2.76
N CYS A 72 -6.07 -7.14 -3.53
CA CYS A 72 -5.04 -8.06 -3.09
C CYS A 72 -4.08 -8.28 -4.26
N ILE A 73 -2.85 -7.82 -4.10
CA ILE A 73 -1.77 -7.97 -5.10
C ILE A 73 -0.89 -9.13 -4.65
N THR A 74 -0.56 -10.08 -5.51
CA THR A 74 0.30 -11.20 -5.12
C THR A 74 1.76 -10.77 -4.88
N ARG A 75 2.52 -11.62 -4.17
CA ARG A 75 3.98 -11.48 -4.04
C ARG A 75 4.73 -12.04 -5.25
N ASP A 76 4.11 -12.90 -6.04
CA ASP A 76 4.70 -13.46 -7.25
C ASP A 76 4.91 -12.36 -8.30
N PRO A 77 6.15 -12.08 -8.75
CA PRO A 77 6.41 -11.09 -9.78
C PRO A 77 5.67 -11.34 -11.11
N ASN A 78 5.31 -12.60 -11.39
CA ASN A 78 4.56 -12.99 -12.58
C ASN A 78 3.07 -13.22 -12.31
N GLY A 79 2.64 -13.06 -11.05
CA GLY A 79 1.26 -13.24 -10.66
C GLY A 79 0.45 -11.95 -10.82
N GLY A 80 -0.87 -12.08 -10.77
CA GLY A 80 -1.79 -10.95 -10.76
C GLY A 80 -2.29 -10.63 -9.35
N GLY A 81 -3.60 -10.62 -9.23
CA GLY A 81 -4.29 -10.33 -7.99
C GLY A 81 -5.76 -10.20 -8.28
N TYR A 82 -6.50 -9.66 -7.33
CA TYR A 82 -7.90 -9.33 -7.55
C TYR A 82 -8.24 -8.01 -6.88
N MET A 83 -9.28 -7.38 -7.42
CA MET A 83 -9.98 -6.26 -6.79
C MET A 83 -11.46 -6.61 -6.76
N PHE A 84 -12.16 -6.15 -5.74
CA PHE A 84 -13.61 -6.18 -5.69
C PHE A 84 -14.18 -4.82 -5.29
N LEU A 85 -15.40 -4.57 -5.75
CA LEU A 85 -16.21 -3.40 -5.43
C LEU A 85 -17.44 -3.90 -4.65
N GLY A 86 -17.81 -3.21 -3.58
CA GLY A 86 -18.79 -3.67 -2.60
C GLY A 86 -18.15 -4.40 -1.41
N ASP A 87 -19.01 -4.93 -0.54
CA ASP A 87 -18.64 -5.51 0.76
C ASP A 87 -18.75 -7.04 0.84
N ASP A 88 -19.21 -7.71 -0.23
CA ASP A 88 -19.42 -9.17 -0.30
C ASP A 88 -18.21 -10.02 0.13
N TYR A 89 -17.00 -9.52 -0.15
CA TYR A 89 -15.74 -10.23 0.08
C TYR A 89 -14.94 -9.68 1.27
N VAL A 90 -15.53 -8.77 2.05
CA VAL A 90 -14.88 -8.27 3.27
C VAL A 90 -14.91 -9.36 4.34
N PRO A 91 -13.75 -9.77 4.90
CA PRO A 91 -13.71 -10.77 5.96
C PRO A 91 -14.49 -10.29 7.19
N ARG A 92 -15.37 -11.15 7.72
CA ARG A 92 -16.15 -10.83 8.94
C ARG A 92 -15.30 -10.86 10.20
N TRP A 93 -14.19 -11.60 10.18
CA TRP A 93 -13.28 -11.81 11.32
C TRP A 93 -11.83 -11.89 10.85
N GLY A 94 -10.89 -11.63 11.76
CA GLY A 94 -9.45 -11.82 11.49
C GLY A 94 -8.80 -10.71 10.65
N MET A 95 -9.53 -9.64 10.34
CA MET A 95 -9.00 -8.43 9.70
C MET A 95 -8.63 -7.39 10.76
N THR A 96 -7.44 -6.80 10.63
CA THR A 96 -7.03 -5.64 11.42
C THR A 96 -7.52 -4.39 10.72
N SER A 97 -8.03 -3.39 11.42
CA SER A 97 -8.45 -2.13 10.79
C SER A 97 -7.96 -0.90 11.54
N THR A 98 -7.93 0.24 10.87
CA THR A 98 -7.64 1.56 11.45
C THR A 98 -8.59 2.63 10.88
N PRO A 99 -9.01 3.64 11.66
CA PRO A 99 -9.89 4.69 11.15
C PRO A 99 -9.20 5.57 10.09
N ILE A 100 -9.96 5.94 9.06
CA ILE A 100 -9.58 6.94 8.06
C ILE A 100 -9.80 8.34 8.65
N ARG A 101 -8.77 9.18 8.62
CA ARG A 101 -8.83 10.59 9.00
C ARG A 101 -9.37 11.43 7.87
N SER A 102 -10.19 12.42 8.21
CA SER A 102 -10.69 13.38 7.23
C SER A 102 -9.53 14.26 6.76
N ALA A 103 -9.34 14.37 5.46
CA ALA A 103 -8.41 15.31 4.85
C ALA A 103 -9.04 15.92 3.58
N PRO A 104 -8.64 17.14 3.18
CA PRO A 104 -9.23 17.81 2.00
C PRO A 104 -8.97 17.11 0.67
N ASP A 105 -7.92 16.29 0.59
CA ASP A 105 -7.47 15.62 -0.64
C ASP A 105 -8.19 14.28 -0.93
N ASN A 106 -9.09 13.84 -0.04
CA ASN A 106 -9.83 12.58 -0.13
C ASN A 106 -8.95 11.31 -0.19
N LEU A 107 -7.65 11.41 0.15
CA LEU A 107 -6.77 10.26 0.24
C LEU A 107 -7.04 9.47 1.52
N PHE A 108 -6.54 8.23 1.54
CA PHE A 108 -6.75 7.30 2.63
C PHE A 108 -5.76 7.52 3.79
N HIS A 109 -5.90 8.68 4.42
CA HIS A 109 -5.08 9.09 5.56
C HIS A 109 -5.43 8.31 6.82
N THR A 110 -4.42 7.83 7.51
CA THR A 110 -4.49 7.15 8.81
C THR A 110 -3.34 7.64 9.68
N GLU A 111 -3.25 7.17 10.93
CA GLU A 111 -2.22 7.62 11.85
C GLU A 111 -1.58 6.45 12.60
N ALA A 112 -0.30 6.21 12.35
CA ALA A 112 0.51 5.28 13.13
C ALA A 112 1.08 6.00 14.36
N GLN A 113 0.92 5.41 15.54
CA GLN A 113 1.48 5.91 16.79
C GLN A 113 2.98 5.68 16.91
N LYS A 114 3.53 4.64 16.26
CA LYS A 114 4.95 4.32 16.31
C LYS A 114 5.38 3.58 15.05
N VAL A 115 6.63 3.80 14.65
CA VAL A 115 7.30 3.07 13.58
C VAL A 115 8.51 2.34 14.14
N TYR A 116 8.62 1.04 13.88
CA TYR A 116 9.73 0.19 14.32
C TYR A 116 10.39 -0.51 13.14
N TYR A 117 11.71 -0.72 13.26
CA TYR A 117 12.48 -1.64 12.42
C TYR A 117 13.04 -2.75 13.31
N GLY A 118 12.48 -3.95 13.18
CA GLY A 118 12.62 -4.97 14.23
C GLY A 118 12.13 -4.42 15.57
N ASP A 119 12.99 -4.42 16.57
CA ASP A 119 12.71 -3.90 17.91
C ASP A 119 13.12 -2.42 18.10
N GLN A 120 13.80 -1.83 17.11
CA GLN A 120 14.27 -0.45 17.18
C GLN A 120 13.17 0.52 16.74
N GLN A 121 12.76 1.41 17.64
CA GLN A 121 11.82 2.48 17.30
C GLN A 121 12.52 3.53 16.42
N LEU A 122 12.00 3.78 15.22
CA LEU A 122 12.56 4.76 14.27
C LEU A 122 11.94 6.15 14.39
N SER A 123 10.66 6.23 14.80
CA SER A 123 9.97 7.51 15.00
C SER A 123 10.44 8.18 16.29
N MET A 124 11.11 9.33 16.19
CA MET A 124 11.63 10.10 17.33
C MET A 124 10.55 10.98 17.98
N ARG A 125 10.75 11.32 19.26
CA ARG A 125 9.85 12.21 20.01
C ARG A 125 10.08 13.67 19.59
N GLY A 126 9.32 14.16 18.60
CA GLY A 126 9.22 15.58 18.26
C GLY A 126 8.10 16.31 19.03
N ALA A 127 8.15 17.65 19.06
CA ALA A 127 7.28 18.53 19.84
C ALA A 127 5.78 18.52 19.46
N SER A 128 5.39 17.84 18.36
CA SER A 128 4.05 17.85 17.79
C SER A 128 3.26 16.54 17.94
N GLY A 129 3.64 15.69 18.89
CA GLY A 129 2.89 14.47 19.21
C GLY A 129 3.44 13.22 18.51
N ASN A 130 3.33 12.10 19.22
CA ASN A 130 4.07 10.86 18.97
C ASN A 130 3.70 10.09 17.69
N SER A 131 2.86 10.64 16.80
CA SER A 131 2.26 9.92 15.69
C SER A 131 2.75 10.37 14.31
N VAL A 132 2.64 9.47 13.35
CA VAL A 132 3.05 9.65 11.96
C VAL A 132 1.83 9.43 11.07
N GLN A 133 1.58 10.36 10.15
CA GLN A 133 0.54 10.22 9.15
C GLN A 133 0.92 9.11 8.17
N VAL A 134 -0.05 8.25 7.84
CA VAL A 134 0.14 7.14 6.91
C VAL A 134 -0.93 7.19 5.82
N ILE A 135 -0.52 7.13 4.56
CA ILE A 135 -1.42 7.01 3.40
C ILE A 135 -1.24 5.62 2.82
N PHE A 136 -2.34 4.92 2.55
CA PHE A 136 -2.33 3.68 1.78
C PHE A 136 -2.57 4.03 0.31
N ASP A 137 -1.54 3.86 -0.53
CA ASP A 137 -1.55 4.34 -1.91
C ASP A 137 -1.09 3.25 -2.89
N SER A 138 -2.06 2.63 -3.57
CA SER A 138 -1.78 1.68 -4.64
C SER A 138 -1.29 2.32 -5.95
N GLY A 139 -1.14 3.65 -5.99
CA GLY A 139 -0.51 4.37 -7.10
C GLY A 139 1.02 4.50 -6.95
N SER A 140 1.56 4.20 -5.78
CA SER A 140 2.99 4.28 -5.49
C SER A 140 3.62 2.88 -5.55
N SER A 141 4.61 2.66 -6.43
CA SER A 141 5.26 1.34 -6.54
C SER A 141 6.07 0.96 -5.29
N TYR A 142 6.66 1.95 -4.63
CA TYR A 142 7.50 1.79 -3.44
C TYR A 142 6.93 2.55 -2.25
N THR A 143 7.36 2.14 -1.05
CA THR A 143 6.95 2.78 0.19
C THR A 143 7.88 3.96 0.49
N TYR A 144 7.30 5.14 0.71
CA TYR A 144 8.05 6.34 1.08
C TYR A 144 7.96 6.56 2.59
N LEU A 145 9.10 6.85 3.21
CA LEU A 145 9.20 7.11 4.64
C LEU A 145 9.47 8.60 4.90
N PRO A 146 8.99 9.17 6.01
CA PRO A 146 9.39 10.50 6.46
C PRO A 146 10.91 10.62 6.53
N ASP A 147 11.45 11.80 6.23
CA ASP A 147 12.90 12.03 6.07
C ASP A 147 13.70 11.55 7.29
N GLU A 148 13.22 11.85 8.50
CA GLU A 148 13.86 11.43 9.74
C GLU A 148 13.81 9.91 9.94
N ILE A 149 12.66 9.27 9.68
CA ILE A 149 12.50 7.82 9.80
C ILE A 149 13.37 7.09 8.77
N TYR A 150 13.42 7.60 7.53
CA TYR A 150 14.27 7.08 6.47
C TYR A 150 15.74 7.12 6.88
N LYS A 151 16.23 8.28 7.34
CA LYS A 151 17.62 8.44 7.81
C LYS A 151 17.95 7.51 8.97
N ASN A 152 17.04 7.39 9.94
CA ASN A 152 17.21 6.50 11.09
C ASN A 152 17.25 5.02 10.67
N LEU A 153 16.43 4.61 9.70
CA LEU A 153 16.47 3.27 9.11
C LEU A 153 17.83 3.00 8.44
N ILE A 154 18.30 3.91 7.60
CA ILE A 154 19.58 3.74 6.90
C ILE A 154 20.74 3.69 7.89
N ALA A 155 20.72 4.53 8.93
CA ALA A 155 21.71 4.52 9.99
C ALA A 155 21.71 3.18 10.76
N ALA A 156 20.53 2.64 11.09
CA ALA A 156 20.40 1.34 11.76
C ALA A 156 20.97 0.19 10.90
N ILE A 157 20.68 0.19 9.59
CA ILE A 157 21.21 -0.82 8.65
C ILE A 157 22.74 -0.72 8.55
N LYS A 158 23.28 0.49 8.36
CA LYS A 158 24.73 0.71 8.28
C LYS A 158 25.47 0.37 9.57
N TYR A 159 24.84 0.61 10.72
CA TYR A 159 25.39 0.21 12.01
C TYR A 159 25.45 -1.31 12.18
N ALA A 160 24.39 -2.02 11.76
CA ALA A 160 24.36 -3.48 11.82
C ALA A 160 25.32 -4.14 10.82
N TYR A 161 25.52 -3.52 9.66
CA TYR A 161 26.32 -4.07 8.55
C TYR A 161 27.32 -3.05 8.02
N PRO A 162 28.41 -2.74 8.76
CA PRO A 162 29.39 -1.73 8.36
C PRO A 162 30.17 -2.10 7.09
N ASN A 163 30.24 -3.39 6.76
CA ASN A 163 30.87 -3.88 5.53
C ASN A 163 29.99 -3.73 4.30
N PHE A 164 28.70 -3.38 4.46
CA PHE A 164 27.80 -3.18 3.34
C PHE A 164 27.98 -1.74 2.82
N VAL A 165 28.57 -1.62 1.63
CA VAL A 165 28.97 -0.32 1.07
C VAL A 165 27.96 0.09 0.01
N GLN A 166 27.53 1.34 0.03
CA GLN A 166 26.64 1.86 -1.00
C GLN A 166 27.34 1.90 -2.37
N ASP A 167 26.78 1.22 -3.36
CA ASP A 167 27.24 1.27 -4.75
C ASP A 167 26.45 2.33 -5.52
N SER A 168 27.02 3.53 -5.62
CA SER A 168 26.41 4.66 -6.36
C SER A 168 26.32 4.46 -7.88
N SER A 169 27.02 3.45 -8.42
CA SER A 169 26.94 3.09 -9.83
C SER A 169 25.73 2.22 -10.14
N ASP A 170 25.13 1.59 -9.13
CA ASP A 170 23.89 0.85 -9.24
C ASP A 170 22.71 1.83 -9.24
N ARG A 171 21.89 1.77 -10.28
CA ARG A 171 20.75 2.67 -10.50
C ARG A 171 19.41 1.96 -10.33
N THR A 172 19.40 0.71 -9.87
CA THR A 172 18.16 -0.05 -9.65
C THR A 172 17.26 0.67 -8.65
N LEU A 173 17.81 1.16 -7.53
CA LEU A 173 17.12 2.01 -6.56
C LEU A 173 18.07 3.06 -5.98
N PRO A 174 17.56 4.13 -5.33
CA PRO A 174 18.41 5.18 -4.74
C PRO A 174 19.43 4.67 -3.71
N LEU A 175 19.13 3.58 -3.01
CA LEU A 175 20.07 2.92 -2.11
C LEU A 175 20.22 1.45 -2.46
N CYS A 176 21.39 1.11 -3.01
CA CYS A 176 21.85 -0.25 -3.25
C CYS A 176 23.18 -0.47 -2.51
N LEU A 177 23.27 -1.56 -1.77
CA LEU A 177 24.40 -1.92 -0.93
C LEU A 177 25.11 -3.14 -1.51
N ALA A 178 26.39 -2.99 -1.84
CA ALA A 178 27.29 -4.08 -2.13
C ALA A 178 27.67 -4.78 -0.82
N THR A 179 27.54 -6.10 -0.80
CA THR A 179 27.91 -6.97 0.32
C THR A 179 29.34 -7.49 0.16
N ASP A 180 29.95 -7.97 1.24
CA ASP A 180 31.27 -8.60 1.25
C ASP A 180 31.24 -10.09 0.82
N PHE A 181 30.07 -10.60 0.46
CA PHE A 181 29.82 -11.93 -0.09
C PHE A 181 28.87 -11.83 -1.30
N PRO A 182 28.90 -12.81 -2.24
CA PRO A 182 28.01 -12.78 -3.39
C PRO A 182 26.56 -13.01 -2.99
N VAL A 183 25.66 -12.17 -3.48
CA VAL A 183 24.20 -12.30 -3.32
C VAL A 183 23.59 -12.57 -4.68
N ARG A 184 22.86 -13.69 -4.80
CA ARG A 184 22.17 -14.06 -6.04
C ARG A 184 20.66 -14.04 -5.88
N TYR A 185 20.19 -14.42 -4.69
CA TYR A 185 18.78 -14.50 -4.36
C TYR A 185 18.48 -13.71 -3.10
N LEU A 186 17.22 -13.32 -2.96
CA LEU A 186 16.75 -12.62 -1.77
C LEU A 186 16.95 -13.47 -0.51
N GLU A 187 16.81 -14.79 -0.61
CA GLU A 187 17.01 -15.77 0.46
C GLU A 187 18.40 -15.69 1.10
N ASP A 188 19.42 -15.29 0.34
CA ASP A 188 20.81 -15.19 0.80
C ASP A 188 20.97 -14.12 1.89
N VAL A 189 20.09 -13.10 1.89
CA VAL A 189 20.25 -11.89 2.73
C VAL A 189 19.03 -11.56 3.59
N LYS A 190 17.83 -12.04 3.27
CA LYS A 190 16.60 -11.54 3.92
C LYS A 190 16.56 -11.72 5.44
N GLN A 191 17.24 -12.73 5.97
CA GLN A 191 17.32 -12.98 7.42
C GLN A 191 18.16 -11.92 8.17
N LEU A 192 19.04 -11.20 7.46
CA LEU A 192 19.85 -10.12 8.00
C LEU A 192 19.00 -8.86 8.24
N PHE A 193 17.94 -8.67 7.46
CA PHE A 193 17.09 -7.50 7.54
C PHE A 193 15.88 -7.75 8.46
N LYS A 194 15.30 -6.67 8.98
CA LYS A 194 14.19 -6.74 9.95
C LYS A 194 12.89 -6.22 9.35
N PRO A 195 11.71 -6.66 9.83
CA PRO A 195 10.46 -6.08 9.37
C PRO A 195 10.32 -4.61 9.79
N LEU A 196 9.67 -3.80 8.96
CA LEU A 196 9.18 -2.48 9.35
C LEU A 196 7.73 -2.62 9.86
N ASN A 197 7.47 -2.12 11.06
CA ASN A 197 6.17 -2.22 11.72
C ASN A 197 5.57 -0.82 11.95
N LEU A 198 4.38 -0.60 11.40
CA LEU A 198 3.55 0.58 11.69
C LEU A 198 2.52 0.21 12.75
N HIS A 199 2.58 0.82 13.93
CA HIS A 199 1.67 0.54 15.03
C HIS A 199 0.58 1.62 15.12
N PHE A 200 -0.67 1.28 14.83
CA PHE A 200 -1.81 2.21 14.82
C PHE A 200 -2.51 2.35 16.18
N GLY A 201 -1.91 1.82 17.24
CA GLY A 201 -2.45 1.83 18.60
C GLY A 201 -3.33 0.64 18.95
N LYS A 202 -3.91 0.67 20.15
CA LYS A 202 -4.78 -0.37 20.70
C LYS A 202 -6.21 0.14 20.77
N ARG A 203 -7.20 -0.70 20.47
CA ARG A 203 -8.55 -0.55 21.04
C ARG A 203 -8.54 -1.28 22.38
N TRP A 204 -9.19 -0.75 23.41
CA TRP A 204 -9.20 -1.33 24.76
C TRP A 204 -9.57 -2.83 24.68
N PHE A 205 -8.69 -3.70 25.21
CA PHE A 205 -8.72 -5.18 25.15
C PHE A 205 -8.36 -5.88 23.82
N VAL A 206 -7.85 -5.19 22.80
CA VAL A 206 -7.43 -5.82 21.52
C VAL A 206 -5.91 -5.77 21.33
N MET A 207 -5.35 -6.78 20.66
CA MET A 207 -3.97 -6.79 20.16
C MET A 207 -3.62 -5.48 19.42
N PRO A 208 -2.36 -5.02 19.48
CA PRO A 208 -1.93 -3.84 18.74
C PRO A 208 -2.23 -4.01 17.24
N ARG A 209 -2.78 -2.95 16.64
CA ARG A 209 -3.06 -2.88 15.21
C ARG A 209 -1.75 -2.60 14.49
N THR A 210 -1.05 -3.65 14.10
CA THR A 210 0.26 -3.54 13.44
C THR A 210 0.12 -3.86 11.95
N PHE A 211 0.63 -2.97 11.10
CA PHE A 211 0.89 -3.24 9.70
C PHE A 211 2.37 -3.57 9.55
N THR A 212 2.67 -4.79 9.10
CA THR A 212 4.04 -5.32 9.01
C THR A 212 4.46 -5.44 7.54
N ILE A 213 5.60 -4.83 7.24
CA ILE A 213 6.30 -4.89 5.95
C ILE A 213 7.53 -5.78 6.14
N LEU A 214 7.54 -6.93 5.48
CA LEU A 214 8.61 -7.94 5.62
C LEU A 214 9.80 -7.62 4.71
N PRO A 215 11.00 -8.16 4.98
CA PRO A 215 12.14 -8.06 4.07
C PRO A 215 11.80 -8.41 2.61
N ASP A 216 10.99 -9.45 2.37
CA ASP A 216 10.53 -9.83 1.03
C ASP A 216 9.67 -8.76 0.33
N ASP A 217 9.08 -7.83 1.09
CA ASP A 217 8.24 -6.75 0.57
C ASP A 217 9.07 -5.50 0.17
N TYR A 218 10.32 -5.35 0.64
CA TYR A 218 11.13 -4.15 0.38
C TYR A 218 12.57 -4.39 -0.09
N LEU A 219 13.08 -5.62 -0.09
CA LEU A 219 14.42 -5.91 -0.61
C LEU A 219 14.36 -6.32 -2.07
N ILE A 220 15.26 -5.75 -2.88
CA ILE A 220 15.43 -6.10 -4.29
C ILE A 220 16.91 -6.45 -4.50
N ILE A 221 17.18 -7.56 -5.16
CA ILE A 221 18.54 -7.90 -5.60
C ILE A 221 18.72 -7.35 -7.01
N SER A 222 19.69 -6.46 -7.20
CA SER A 222 19.98 -5.91 -8.53
C SER A 222 20.77 -6.90 -9.39
N ASP A 223 20.86 -6.63 -10.70
CA ASP A 223 21.67 -7.41 -11.63
C ASP A 223 23.18 -7.39 -11.30
N LYS A 224 23.61 -6.46 -10.45
CA LYS A 224 24.98 -6.37 -9.92
C LYS A 224 25.19 -7.24 -8.67
N GLY A 225 24.15 -7.88 -8.16
CA GLY A 225 24.19 -8.62 -6.90
C GLY A 225 24.18 -7.72 -5.67
N ASN A 226 23.76 -6.46 -5.80
CA ASN A 226 23.63 -5.55 -4.66
C ASN A 226 22.24 -5.70 -4.02
N VAL A 227 22.16 -5.42 -2.72
CA VAL A 227 20.90 -5.37 -1.97
C VAL A 227 20.35 -3.95 -2.02
N CYS A 228 19.25 -3.75 -2.76
CA CYS A 228 18.58 -2.48 -2.96
C CYS A 228 17.34 -2.35 -2.06
N LEU A 229 17.13 -1.18 -1.45
CA LEU A 229 15.98 -0.91 -0.59
C LEU A 229 14.83 -0.24 -1.34
N GLY A 230 13.67 -0.90 -1.36
CA GLY A 230 12.36 -0.39 -1.79
C GLY A 230 11.65 0.49 -0.76
N PHE A 231 12.39 1.00 0.22
CA PHE A 231 11.99 2.15 1.02
C PHE A 231 12.68 3.39 0.46
N LEU A 232 11.90 4.42 0.15
CA LEU A 232 12.38 5.67 -0.44
C LEU A 232 12.18 6.84 0.52
N ASN A 233 12.89 7.94 0.30
CA ASN A 233 12.74 9.14 1.12
C ASN A 233 11.54 9.95 0.62
N GLY A 234 10.53 10.14 1.47
CA GLY A 234 9.35 10.94 1.14
C GLY A 234 9.68 12.41 0.84
N LYS A 235 10.83 12.92 1.29
CA LYS A 235 11.29 14.27 0.95
C LYS A 235 11.50 14.45 -0.56
N ASP A 236 11.84 13.38 -1.28
CA ASP A 236 12.11 13.44 -2.73
C ASP A 236 10.84 13.66 -3.57
N ILE A 237 9.66 13.54 -2.93
CA ILE A 237 8.34 13.75 -3.54
C ILE A 237 7.46 14.72 -2.73
N ASP A 238 8.07 15.64 -1.97
CA ASP A 238 7.38 16.64 -1.13
C ASP A 238 6.43 16.05 -0.04
N HIS A 239 6.64 14.79 0.34
CA HIS A 239 5.91 14.08 1.41
C HIS A 239 6.82 13.68 2.59
N GLY A 240 7.81 14.52 2.91
CA GLY A 240 8.85 14.23 3.92
C GLY A 240 8.38 14.02 5.36
N SER A 241 7.08 14.20 5.67
CA SER A 241 6.46 13.98 6.98
C SER A 241 5.45 12.84 7.02
N THR A 242 5.24 12.14 5.90
CA THR A 242 4.17 11.15 5.75
C THR A 242 4.75 9.80 5.31
N VAL A 243 4.24 8.70 5.88
CA VAL A 243 4.51 7.37 5.33
C VAL A 243 3.51 7.13 4.20
N ILE A 244 4.00 6.87 3.00
CA ILE A 244 3.17 6.42 1.87
C ILE A 244 3.42 4.92 1.73
N VAL A 245 2.44 4.11 2.11
CA VAL A 245 2.47 2.65 1.94
C VAL A 245 2.16 2.34 0.49
N GLY A 246 3.20 2.01 -0.27
CA GLY A 246 3.10 1.66 -1.69
C GLY A 246 2.85 0.18 -1.93
N ASP A 247 2.67 -0.18 -3.20
CA ASP A 247 2.36 -1.52 -3.68
C ASP A 247 3.31 -2.58 -3.12
N ASN A 248 4.61 -2.30 -3.06
CA ASN A 248 5.59 -3.24 -2.52
C ASN A 248 5.21 -3.76 -1.11
N ALA A 249 4.67 -2.89 -0.25
CA ALA A 249 4.23 -3.22 1.09
C ALA A 249 2.79 -3.76 1.17
N LEU A 250 1.97 -3.51 0.14
CA LEU A 250 0.58 -4.00 0.04
C LEU A 250 0.52 -5.45 -0.46
N ARG A 251 1.57 -5.96 -1.12
CA ARG A 251 1.64 -7.32 -1.66
C ARG A 251 1.40 -8.41 -0.61
N GLY A 252 0.67 -9.44 -1.02
CA GLY A 252 0.26 -10.59 -0.21
C GLY A 252 -0.56 -10.20 1.02
N LYS A 253 -1.30 -9.10 0.92
CA LYS A 253 -2.30 -8.66 1.89
C LYS A 253 -3.58 -8.31 1.15
N LEU A 254 -4.71 -8.75 1.70
CA LEU A 254 -6.00 -8.19 1.33
C LEU A 254 -6.16 -6.87 2.06
N VAL A 255 -6.30 -5.77 1.32
CA VAL A 255 -6.52 -4.42 1.86
C VAL A 255 -7.90 -3.95 1.45
N VAL A 256 -8.69 -3.51 2.43
CA VAL A 256 -10.09 -3.09 2.27
C VAL A 256 -10.24 -1.65 2.70
N TYR A 257 -10.94 -0.86 1.90
CA TYR A 257 -11.23 0.54 2.13
C TYR A 257 -12.74 0.67 2.26
N ASP A 258 -13.19 0.93 3.47
CA ASP A 258 -14.61 1.03 3.82
C ASP A 258 -14.92 2.51 4.08
N ASN A 259 -15.45 3.18 3.04
CA ASN A 259 -15.79 4.60 3.11
C ASN A 259 -17.03 4.84 3.99
N GLN A 260 -17.88 3.84 4.17
CA GLN A 260 -19.09 3.94 4.99
C GLN A 260 -18.74 3.96 6.48
N GLN A 261 -17.88 3.05 6.93
CA GLN A 261 -17.40 2.99 8.33
C GLN A 261 -16.13 3.82 8.55
N ARG A 262 -15.59 4.43 7.48
CA ARG A 262 -14.37 5.22 7.49
C ARG A 262 -13.18 4.47 8.09
N GLN A 263 -12.88 3.31 7.54
CA GLN A 263 -11.78 2.47 8.00
C GLN A 263 -11.01 1.83 6.84
N ILE A 264 -9.74 1.58 7.07
CA ILE A 264 -8.91 0.72 6.22
C ILE A 264 -8.64 -0.57 6.99
N GLY A 265 -8.94 -1.70 6.38
CA GLY A 265 -8.69 -3.04 6.89
C GLY A 265 -7.58 -3.74 6.14
N TRP A 266 -6.82 -4.60 6.81
CA TRP A 266 -5.84 -5.48 6.18
C TRP A 266 -5.76 -6.85 6.87
N THR A 267 -5.44 -7.87 6.08
CA THR A 267 -5.06 -9.20 6.57
C THR A 267 -4.14 -9.89 5.56
N ASN A 268 -3.34 -10.86 5.99
CA ASN A 268 -2.49 -11.62 5.08
C ASN A 268 -3.35 -12.49 4.16
N SER A 269 -2.97 -12.61 2.89
CA SER A 269 -3.68 -13.41 1.90
C SER A 269 -2.72 -13.90 0.81
N ASP A 270 -3.06 -15.01 0.17
CA ASP A 270 -2.36 -15.52 -1.01
C ASP A 270 -2.72 -14.77 -2.31
N CYS A 271 -3.73 -13.89 -2.24
CA CYS A 271 -4.25 -13.11 -3.36
C CYS A 271 -4.69 -13.93 -4.59
N THR A 272 -5.05 -15.21 -4.39
CA THR A 272 -5.45 -16.10 -5.49
C THR A 272 -6.84 -15.80 -6.03
N LYS A 273 -7.81 -15.59 -5.15
CA LYS A 273 -9.19 -15.22 -5.49
C LYS A 273 -9.90 -14.59 -4.29
N PRO A 274 -10.92 -13.76 -4.52
CA PRO A 274 -11.76 -13.27 -3.43
C PRO A 274 -12.52 -14.44 -2.80
N GLN A 275 -12.52 -14.53 -1.47
CA GLN A 275 -13.21 -15.58 -0.73
C GLN A 275 -14.39 -15.00 0.04
N THR A 276 -15.59 -15.53 -0.21
CA THR A 276 -16.72 -15.27 0.68
C THR A 276 -16.53 -16.10 1.94
N GLN A 277 -16.55 -15.46 3.12
CA GLN A 277 -16.61 -16.23 4.36
C GLN A 277 -18.00 -16.87 4.45
N LYS A 278 -18.07 -18.20 4.23
CA LYS A 278 -19.25 -18.98 4.58
C LYS A 278 -19.47 -18.79 6.08
N GLY A 279 -20.64 -18.29 6.47
CA GLY A 279 -21.02 -18.26 7.89
C GLY A 279 -20.80 -19.66 8.48
N PHE A 280 -20.28 -19.72 9.70
CA PHE A 280 -20.26 -20.99 10.42
C PHE A 280 -21.68 -21.58 10.41
N PRO A 281 -21.87 -22.87 10.12
CA PRO A 281 -23.09 -23.51 10.55
C PRO A 281 -23.12 -23.34 12.07
N PHE A 282 -24.10 -22.61 12.58
CA PHE A 282 -24.37 -22.60 14.01
C PHE A 282 -24.63 -24.06 14.40
N PHE A 283 -23.66 -24.70 15.06
CA PHE A 283 -23.95 -25.89 15.84
C PHE A 283 -24.68 -25.37 17.09
N LEU A 284 -26.01 -25.33 16.98
CA LEU A 284 -26.93 -25.28 18.12
C LEU A 284 -26.80 -26.55 18.94
#